data_AF-A0A2V8NRQ9-F1
#
_entry.id   AF-A0A2V8NRQ9-F1
#
_cell.length_a   1.000
_cell.length_b   1.000
_cell.length_c   1.000
_cell.angle_alpha   90.00
_cell.angle_beta   90.00
_cell.angle_gamma   90.00
#
_symmetry.space_group_name_H-M   'P 1'
#
loop_
_entity.id
_entity.type
_entity.pdbx_description
1 polymer ?
#
loop_
_entity_poly.entity_id
_entity_poly.type
_entity_poly.pdbx_seq_one_letter_code
_entity_poly.pdbx_strand_id
1 'polypeptide(L)'
;MNNVTRAKISVPLLLSLAVLIVVPVSAQNRPYPNDFSGHWVPLFHEDDPDRGTGPALGQYEEMPINEDARARAMTWDASIQGLPEWRCRPHSPDYAVRSPQHEQIWAVWDDITREVKEWHIANERDSSDRVIYMDGRPHPGPNAPHTWSGFSTGEWIGDILKVTTTHLKEGYVRRNGVPISDQRTFNDYLMRRDDGYLTWVTIINDPVYLAEPWIWTTEFKLDPYGRVDAAPCVVSEEETRAGGEGQYGFVPHFLPGQNPYIDEFAIENGLPIEATRGGPETTRPDYREKMKTMKPAVAK
;
A
#
# COMPACT_ATOMS: atom_id res chain seq x y z
N MET A 1 -55.57 -83.15 0.27
CA MET A 1 -56.92 -82.61 0.53
C MET A 1 -56.75 -81.33 1.34
N ASN A 2 -57.13 -80.19 0.74
CA ASN A 2 -57.75 -78.98 1.33
C ASN A 2 -57.35 -78.56 2.75
N ASN A 3 -57.04 -77.31 3.10
CA ASN A 3 -56.98 -76.01 2.41
C ASN A 3 -56.58 -74.97 3.52
N VAL A 4 -56.28 -73.71 3.14
CA VAL A 4 -56.31 -72.49 4.01
C VAL A 4 -55.07 -72.33 4.94
N THR A 5 -54.31 -71.23 5.05
CA THR A 5 -54.52 -69.79 4.77
C THR A 5 -53.15 -69.09 4.60
N ARG A 6 -53.04 -68.15 3.65
CA ARG A 6 -51.96 -67.16 3.61
C ARG A 6 -52.29 -66.03 4.59
N ALA A 7 -51.38 -65.72 5.52
CA ALA A 7 -51.36 -64.46 6.26
C ALA A 7 -49.98 -63.81 6.10
N LYS A 8 -49.99 -62.55 5.64
CA LYS A 8 -48.82 -61.74 5.32
C LYS A 8 -48.14 -61.29 6.62
N ILE A 9 -46.84 -61.55 6.75
CA ILE A 9 -46.00 -60.89 7.75
C ILE A 9 -45.05 -59.97 6.98
N SER A 10 -45.33 -58.68 7.09
CA SER A 10 -44.50 -57.57 6.64
C SER A 10 -43.31 -57.40 7.59
N VAL A 11 -42.09 -57.62 7.09
CA VAL A 11 -40.85 -57.22 7.76
C VAL A 11 -40.16 -56.17 6.89
N PRO A 12 -39.92 -54.94 7.38
CA PRO A 12 -39.30 -53.89 6.58
C PRO A 12 -37.80 -54.10 6.48
N LEU A 13 -37.31 -53.81 5.28
CA LEU A 13 -35.92 -53.81 4.82
C LEU A 13 -35.08 -52.81 5.63
N LEU A 14 -34.15 -53.30 6.45
CA LEU A 14 -33.10 -52.49 7.07
C LEU A 14 -32.09 -52.05 6.00
N LEU A 15 -32.34 -50.88 5.42
CA LEU A 15 -31.36 -50.13 4.64
C LEU A 15 -30.30 -49.56 5.60
N SER A 16 -29.13 -50.19 5.61
CA SER A 16 -27.89 -49.64 6.17
C SER A 16 -27.45 -48.44 5.34
N LEU A 17 -27.96 -47.26 5.69
CA LEU A 17 -27.42 -45.98 5.22
C LEU A 17 -26.22 -45.64 6.11
N ALA A 18 -25.02 -45.94 5.62
CA ALA A 18 -23.79 -45.41 6.20
C ALA A 18 -23.81 -43.88 6.02
N VAL A 19 -24.26 -43.19 7.06
CA VAL A 19 -24.13 -41.74 7.17
C VAL A 19 -22.64 -41.46 7.30
N LEU A 20 -22.00 -41.12 6.17
CA LEU A 20 -20.78 -40.33 6.16
C LEU A 20 -21.12 -39.03 6.86
N ILE A 21 -20.91 -38.99 8.18
CA ILE A 21 -20.83 -37.75 8.92
C ILE A 21 -19.57 -37.08 8.38
N VAL A 22 -19.75 -36.23 7.36
CA VAL A 22 -18.82 -35.16 7.07
C VAL A 22 -18.90 -34.26 8.29
N VAL A 23 -18.06 -34.55 9.28
CA VAL A 23 -17.75 -33.56 10.32
C VAL A 23 -17.13 -32.41 9.51
N PRO A 24 -17.76 -31.23 9.41
CA PRO A 24 -17.02 -30.10 8.90
C PRO A 24 -15.83 -29.97 9.86
N VAL A 25 -14.63 -30.11 9.32
CA VAL A 25 -13.41 -29.91 10.07
C VAL A 25 -13.46 -28.46 10.56
N SER A 26 -13.91 -28.28 11.81
CA SER A 26 -13.97 -26.99 12.50
C SER A 26 -12.56 -26.52 12.88
N ALA A 27 -11.64 -26.50 11.92
CA ALA A 27 -10.29 -25.99 12.06
C ALA A 27 -10.11 -24.59 11.42
N GLN A 28 -11.18 -23.94 10.93
CA GLN A 28 -11.09 -22.65 10.25
C GLN A 28 -12.01 -21.54 10.76
N ASN A 29 -12.80 -21.76 11.82
CA ASN A 29 -13.46 -20.65 12.52
C ASN A 29 -12.59 -20.27 13.72
N ARG A 30 -11.57 -19.43 13.50
CA ARG A 30 -11.07 -18.61 14.62
C ARG A 30 -12.26 -17.71 15.01
N PRO A 31 -12.80 -17.83 16.24
CA PRO A 31 -13.96 -17.02 16.64
C PRO A 31 -13.63 -15.52 16.74
N TYR A 32 -12.34 -15.18 16.67
CA TYR A 32 -11.83 -13.83 16.67
C TYR A 32 -11.06 -13.60 15.37
N PRO A 33 -11.27 -12.45 14.71
CA PRO A 33 -10.39 -12.01 13.65
C PRO A 33 -8.93 -11.94 14.11
N ASN A 34 -7.98 -12.03 13.18
CA ASN A 34 -6.56 -11.96 13.50
C ASN A 34 -6.24 -10.69 14.30
N ASP A 35 -5.58 -10.84 15.45
CA ASP A 35 -5.04 -9.67 16.15
C ASP A 35 -3.82 -9.16 15.39
N PHE A 36 -3.76 -7.90 14.99
CA PHE A 36 -2.60 -7.31 14.33
C PHE A 36 -1.68 -6.54 15.28
N SER A 37 -2.04 -6.49 16.58
CA SER A 37 -1.29 -5.73 17.57
C SER A 37 0.17 -6.20 17.66
N GLY A 38 1.10 -5.27 17.61
CA GLY A 38 2.54 -5.53 17.64
C GLY A 38 3.38 -4.44 17.02
N HIS A 39 4.70 -4.57 17.18
CA HIS A 39 5.71 -3.78 16.47
C HIS A 39 6.18 -4.57 15.26
N TRP A 40 6.05 -3.98 14.08
CA TRP A 40 6.28 -4.64 12.80
C TRP A 40 7.47 -3.98 12.08
N VAL A 41 8.53 -4.76 11.89
CA VAL A 41 9.77 -4.32 11.23
C VAL A 41 9.66 -4.65 9.73
N PRO A 42 9.83 -3.67 8.83
CA PRO A 42 9.77 -3.90 7.39
C PRO A 42 10.95 -4.78 6.96
N LEU A 43 10.68 -5.69 6.03
CA LEU A 43 11.71 -6.47 5.36
C LEU A 43 12.01 -5.85 4.01
N PHE A 44 13.30 -5.79 3.64
CA PHE A 44 13.77 -5.21 2.37
C PHE A 44 14.43 -6.29 1.53
N HIS A 45 13.69 -7.35 1.21
CA HIS A 45 14.17 -8.38 0.28
C HIS A 45 13.67 -8.13 -1.15
N GLU A 46 12.78 -7.14 -1.28
CA GLU A 46 12.14 -6.61 -2.48
C GLU A 46 12.37 -5.11 -2.56
N ASP A 47 12.69 -4.62 -3.77
CA ASP A 47 12.74 -3.20 -4.12
C ASP A 47 13.58 -2.32 -3.17
N ASP A 48 14.64 -2.89 -2.57
CA ASP A 48 15.52 -2.24 -1.60
C ASP A 48 16.04 -0.86 -2.07
N PRO A 49 16.50 -0.68 -3.33
CA PRO A 49 16.91 0.64 -3.80
C PRO A 49 15.78 1.70 -3.73
N ASP A 50 14.55 1.30 -4.06
CA ASP A 50 13.39 2.19 -4.06
C ASP A 50 12.91 2.52 -2.64
N ARG A 51 13.03 1.56 -1.71
CA ARG A 51 12.53 1.64 -0.34
C ARG A 51 13.54 2.23 0.65
N GLY A 52 14.84 2.05 0.39
CA GLY A 52 15.95 2.54 1.22
C GLY A 52 16.32 3.98 0.88
N THR A 53 17.40 4.15 0.10
CA THR A 53 17.93 5.47 -0.30
C THR A 53 16.92 6.29 -1.10
N GLY A 54 16.01 5.62 -1.83
CA GLY A 54 14.96 6.22 -2.63
C GLY A 54 15.24 6.08 -4.12
N PRO A 55 14.18 6.19 -4.96
CA PRO A 55 14.30 6.00 -6.40
C PRO A 55 15.07 7.14 -7.07
N ALA A 56 15.66 6.84 -8.23
CA ALA A 56 16.31 7.83 -9.07
C ALA A 56 15.29 8.73 -9.80
N LEU A 57 15.77 9.89 -10.25
CA LEU A 57 15.02 10.74 -11.17
C LEU A 57 14.85 10.02 -12.51
N GLY A 58 13.65 10.12 -13.09
CA GLY A 58 13.34 9.44 -14.35
C GLY A 58 13.16 7.92 -14.26
N GLN A 59 13.18 7.36 -13.05
CA GLN A 59 12.88 5.96 -12.75
C GLN A 59 11.38 5.77 -12.49
N TYR A 60 10.59 5.59 -13.54
CA TYR A 60 9.13 5.44 -13.46
C TYR A 60 8.63 4.09 -13.92
N GLU A 61 9.52 3.16 -14.28
CA GLU A 61 9.14 1.78 -14.56
C GLU A 61 8.36 1.15 -13.39
N GLU A 62 7.53 0.15 -13.70
CA GLU A 62 6.68 -0.55 -12.72
C GLU A 62 5.57 0.31 -12.08
N MET A 63 5.42 1.57 -12.48
CA MET A 63 4.32 2.44 -12.08
C MET A 63 3.35 2.64 -13.25
N PRO A 64 2.04 2.36 -13.09
CA PRO A 64 1.04 2.53 -14.15
C PRO A 64 0.62 4.02 -14.29
N ILE A 65 1.58 4.93 -14.40
CA ILE A 65 1.33 6.37 -14.46
C ILE A 65 0.85 6.83 -15.84
N ASN A 66 -0.02 7.85 -15.85
CA ASN A 66 -0.50 8.49 -17.07
C ASN A 66 0.43 9.64 -17.54
N GLU A 67 0.04 10.36 -18.58
CA GLU A 67 0.83 11.46 -19.13
C GLU A 67 0.93 12.67 -18.19
N ASP A 68 -0.12 12.98 -17.44
CA ASP A 68 -0.14 14.10 -16.49
C ASP A 68 0.83 13.86 -15.33
N ALA A 69 0.85 12.64 -14.80
CA ALA A 69 1.78 12.21 -13.77
C ALA A 69 3.22 12.28 -14.27
N ARG A 70 3.49 11.78 -15.48
CA ARG A 70 4.80 11.89 -16.14
C ARG A 70 5.21 13.36 -16.28
N ALA A 71 4.34 14.22 -16.79
CA ALA A 71 4.64 15.62 -17.03
C ALA A 71 5.07 16.31 -15.73
N ARG A 72 4.34 16.08 -14.62
CA ARG A 72 4.69 16.63 -13.31
C ARG A 72 6.01 16.08 -12.78
N ALA A 73 6.22 14.77 -12.89
CA ALA A 73 7.44 14.12 -12.43
C ALA A 73 8.68 14.62 -13.19
N MET A 74 8.58 14.83 -14.49
CA MET A 74 9.69 15.34 -15.32
C MET A 74 10.04 16.81 -15.03
N THR A 75 9.11 17.59 -14.47
CA THR A 75 9.36 18.98 -14.04
C THR A 75 9.80 19.09 -12.57
N TRP A 76 9.86 17.97 -11.85
CA TRP A 76 10.16 17.96 -10.43
C TRP A 76 11.65 18.14 -10.16
N ASP A 77 11.95 18.88 -9.09
CA ASP A 77 13.30 19.10 -8.57
C ASP A 77 13.40 18.55 -7.15
N ALA A 78 14.43 17.73 -6.90
CA ALA A 78 14.64 17.07 -5.63
C ALA A 78 14.92 18.04 -4.46
N SER A 79 15.45 19.22 -4.74
CA SER A 79 15.69 20.26 -3.74
C SER A 79 14.41 20.75 -3.05
N ILE A 80 13.22 20.44 -3.59
CA ILE A 80 11.95 20.68 -2.90
C ILE A 80 11.88 19.98 -1.54
N GLN A 81 12.55 18.83 -1.38
CA GLN A 81 12.62 18.09 -0.11
C GLN A 81 13.49 18.81 0.94
N GLY A 82 14.41 19.67 0.48
CA GLY A 82 15.24 20.52 1.34
C GLY A 82 14.46 21.68 1.94
N LEU A 83 13.32 22.06 1.36
CA LEU A 83 12.53 23.21 1.81
C LEU A 83 11.97 23.00 3.24
N PRO A 84 12.04 24.02 4.11
CA PRO A 84 11.45 23.99 5.44
C PRO A 84 9.97 23.58 5.44
N GLU A 85 9.20 24.02 4.44
CA GLU A 85 7.77 23.76 4.29
C GLU A 85 7.45 22.29 3.94
N TRP A 86 8.41 21.56 3.37
CA TRP A 86 8.24 20.16 2.94
C TRP A 86 8.79 19.14 3.94
N ARG A 87 9.75 19.56 4.76
CA ARG A 87 10.52 18.66 5.65
C ARG A 87 9.68 17.86 6.63
N CYS A 88 8.73 18.52 7.28
CA CYS A 88 7.86 17.92 8.28
C CYS A 88 6.46 17.61 7.76
N ARG A 89 6.31 17.52 6.44
CA ARG A 89 5.10 17.01 5.83
C ARG A 89 4.98 15.52 6.17
N PRO A 90 3.89 15.07 6.82
CA PRO A 90 3.67 13.66 7.08
C PRO A 90 3.55 12.89 5.77
N HIS A 91 3.97 11.63 5.77
CA HIS A 91 3.65 10.76 4.66
C HIS A 91 2.18 10.38 4.74
N SER A 92 1.57 10.23 3.57
CA SER A 92 0.27 9.59 3.54
C SER A 92 0.45 8.07 3.73
N PRO A 93 -0.52 7.35 4.33
CA PRO A 93 -0.31 5.96 4.69
C PRO A 93 -0.03 5.03 3.50
N ASP A 94 -0.51 5.41 2.31
CA ASP A 94 -0.22 4.74 1.05
C ASP A 94 1.24 4.87 0.59
N TYR A 95 2.02 5.81 1.12
CA TYR A 95 3.47 5.83 0.97
C TYR A 95 4.15 5.20 2.19
N ALA A 96 3.66 5.50 3.39
CA ALA A 96 4.30 5.14 4.67
C ALA A 96 4.54 3.63 4.82
N VAL A 97 3.56 2.80 4.43
CA VAL A 97 3.63 1.33 4.51
C VAL A 97 4.77 0.76 3.65
N ARG A 98 5.20 1.45 2.59
CA ARG A 98 6.30 1.02 1.73
C ARG A 98 7.65 1.64 2.14
N SER A 99 7.60 2.61 3.05
CA SER A 99 8.77 3.31 3.57
C SER A 99 9.62 2.39 4.48
N PRO A 100 10.84 2.82 4.87
CA PRO A 100 11.67 2.00 5.73
C PRO A 100 11.30 2.04 7.22
N GLN A 101 10.13 2.60 7.55
CA GLN A 101 9.71 2.83 8.92
C GLN A 101 9.08 1.59 9.53
N HIS A 102 9.21 1.48 10.85
CA HIS A 102 8.52 0.47 11.63
C HIS A 102 7.07 0.85 11.87
N GLU A 103 6.19 -0.13 11.89
CA GLU A 103 4.75 0.06 12.11
C GLU A 103 4.37 -0.47 13.50
N GLN A 104 3.84 0.40 14.34
CA GLN A 104 3.19 0.03 15.60
C GLN A 104 1.70 -0.09 15.36
N ILE A 105 1.15 -1.29 15.52
CA ILE A 105 -0.29 -1.55 15.39
C ILE A 105 -0.86 -1.89 16.76
N TRP A 106 -2.04 -1.38 17.09
CA TRP A 106 -2.82 -1.82 18.26
C TRP A 106 -4.33 -1.73 18.04
N ALA A 107 -5.08 -2.63 18.68
CA ALA A 107 -6.54 -2.61 18.68
C ALA A 107 -7.10 -1.79 19.85
N VAL A 108 -8.19 -1.06 19.57
CA VAL A 108 -9.12 -0.56 20.58
C VAL A 108 -10.32 -1.49 20.61
N TRP A 109 -10.52 -2.15 21.75
CA TRP A 109 -11.58 -3.13 21.96
C TRP A 109 -12.83 -2.47 22.54
N ASP A 110 -13.98 -3.03 22.22
CA ASP A 110 -15.21 -2.75 22.96
C ASP A 110 -15.21 -3.52 24.30
N ASP A 111 -15.47 -2.81 25.40
CA ASP A 111 -15.38 -3.38 26.75
C ASP A 111 -16.45 -4.44 27.03
N ILE A 112 -17.55 -4.44 26.26
CA ILE A 112 -18.69 -5.32 26.47
C ILE A 112 -18.64 -6.49 25.49
N THR A 113 -18.61 -6.20 24.19
CA THR A 113 -18.68 -7.21 23.11
C THR A 113 -17.34 -7.90 22.87
N ARG A 114 -16.23 -7.28 23.29
CA ARG A 114 -14.85 -7.74 23.00
C ARG A 114 -14.55 -7.81 21.50
N GLU A 115 -15.29 -7.06 20.69
CA GLU A 115 -14.98 -6.82 19.28
C GLU A 115 -14.01 -5.65 19.14
N VAL A 116 -13.20 -5.66 18.08
CA VAL A 116 -12.32 -4.52 17.77
C VAL A 116 -13.17 -3.39 17.18
N LYS A 117 -13.13 -2.20 17.80
CA LYS A 117 -13.77 -0.98 17.30
C LYS A 117 -12.88 -0.22 16.34
N GLU A 118 -11.58 -0.18 16.65
CA GLU A 118 -10.60 0.59 15.90
C GLU A 118 -9.27 -0.14 15.85
N TRP A 119 -8.59 -0.05 14.71
CA TRP A 119 -7.15 -0.29 14.64
C TRP A 119 -6.43 1.05 14.56
N HIS A 120 -5.33 1.17 15.27
CA HIS A 120 -4.46 2.32 15.20
C HIS A 120 -3.10 1.87 14.66
N ILE A 121 -2.55 2.66 13.76
CA ILE A 121 -1.26 2.44 13.12
C ILE A 121 -0.44 3.71 13.27
N ALA A 122 0.72 3.60 13.90
CA ALA A 122 1.68 4.67 14.06
C ALA A 122 3.04 4.23 13.52
N ASN A 123 3.81 5.16 12.98
CA ASN A 123 5.18 4.92 12.54
C ASN A 123 6.11 6.05 13.01
N GLU A 124 7.41 5.87 12.77
CA GLU A 124 8.43 6.76 13.32
C GLU A 124 8.36 8.20 12.77
N ARG A 125 7.89 8.42 11.54
CA ARG A 125 7.98 9.72 10.85
C ARG A 125 6.64 10.43 10.66
N ASP A 126 5.54 9.70 10.75
CA ASP A 126 4.21 10.27 10.56
C ASP A 126 3.70 10.82 11.87
N SER A 127 3.48 12.13 11.89
CA SER A 127 2.92 12.84 13.05
C SER A 127 1.41 12.62 13.23
N SER A 128 0.82 11.66 12.51
CA SER A 128 -0.61 11.40 12.51
C SER A 128 -0.91 9.90 12.47
N ASP A 129 -1.15 9.34 13.65
CA ASP A 129 -1.67 7.98 13.85
C ASP A 129 -2.88 7.75 12.93
N ARG A 130 -2.81 6.70 12.11
CA ARG A 130 -3.92 6.29 11.24
C ARG A 130 -4.90 5.47 12.07
N VAL A 131 -6.13 5.96 12.16
CA VAL A 131 -7.25 5.23 12.78
C VAL A 131 -8.08 4.55 11.70
N ILE A 132 -8.36 3.26 11.89
CA ILE A 132 -9.20 2.44 11.02
C ILE A 132 -10.44 2.05 11.81
N TYR A 133 -11.61 2.56 11.39
CA TYR A 133 -12.88 2.28 12.07
C TYR A 133 -13.50 0.97 11.59
N MET A 134 -13.91 0.11 12.52
CA MET A 134 -14.48 -1.22 12.23
C MET A 134 -16.02 -1.26 12.29
N ASP A 135 -16.66 -0.14 12.56
CA ASP A 135 -18.12 -0.05 12.80
C ASP A 135 -18.96 0.14 11.53
N GLY A 136 -18.35 0.02 10.35
CA GLY A 136 -19.04 0.15 9.06
C GLY A 136 -19.59 1.55 8.78
N ARG A 137 -19.10 2.59 9.49
CA ARG A 137 -19.53 3.97 9.26
C ARG A 137 -19.26 4.40 7.80
N PRO A 138 -20.12 5.25 7.22
CA PRO A 138 -19.89 5.74 5.87
C PRO A 138 -18.64 6.62 5.81
N HIS A 139 -17.97 6.59 4.67
CA HIS A 139 -16.91 7.55 4.38
C HIS A 139 -17.49 8.97 4.29
N PRO A 140 -16.69 10.00 4.63
CA PRO A 140 -17.14 11.39 4.51
C PRO A 140 -17.58 11.74 3.09
N GLY A 141 -18.40 12.78 2.96
CA GLY A 141 -18.83 13.26 1.64
C GLY A 141 -17.67 13.95 0.89
N PRO A 142 -17.74 14.08 -0.45
CA PRO A 142 -16.63 14.56 -1.29
C PRO A 142 -16.00 15.92 -0.94
N ASN A 143 -16.70 16.77 -0.17
CA ASN A 143 -16.22 18.09 0.24
C ASN A 143 -15.69 18.12 1.68
N ALA A 144 -15.63 16.97 2.36
CA ALA A 144 -15.07 16.89 3.70
C ALA A 144 -13.57 17.21 3.68
N PRO A 145 -12.99 17.78 4.74
CA PRO A 145 -11.57 18.11 4.76
C PRO A 145 -10.66 16.88 4.57
N HIS A 146 -9.66 17.03 3.70
CA HIS A 146 -8.64 16.00 3.49
C HIS A 146 -7.49 16.16 4.51
N THR A 147 -7.02 15.04 5.06
CA THR A 147 -5.93 14.97 6.06
C THR A 147 -4.76 14.16 5.51
N TRP A 148 -3.62 14.14 6.21
CA TRP A 148 -2.49 13.30 5.79
C TRP A 148 -2.79 11.80 5.96
N SER A 149 -3.39 11.39 7.08
CA SER A 149 -3.81 9.99 7.33
C SER A 149 -5.07 9.57 6.57
N GLY A 150 -5.81 10.52 6.00
CA GLY A 150 -7.11 10.28 5.38
C GLY A 150 -8.18 9.80 6.36
N PHE A 151 -9.17 9.10 5.82
CA PHE A 151 -10.24 8.43 6.55
C PHE A 151 -10.30 6.96 6.15
N SER A 152 -10.13 6.05 7.12
CA SER A 152 -10.05 4.60 6.90
C SER A 152 -11.20 3.86 7.57
N THR A 153 -11.81 2.92 6.86
CA THR A 153 -12.72 1.92 7.44
C THR A 153 -12.22 0.51 7.14
N GLY A 154 -12.43 -0.41 8.07
CA GLY A 154 -12.00 -1.79 7.96
C GLY A 154 -13.19 -2.76 7.90
N GLU A 155 -13.03 -3.81 7.10
CA GLU A 155 -13.96 -4.95 7.02
C GLU A 155 -13.18 -6.26 6.93
N TRP A 156 -13.75 -7.32 7.50
CA TRP A 156 -13.13 -8.65 7.47
C TRP A 156 -13.54 -9.43 6.23
N ILE A 157 -12.57 -9.98 5.51
CA ILE A 157 -12.76 -10.94 4.42
C ILE A 157 -12.10 -12.24 4.87
N GLY A 158 -12.87 -13.10 5.54
CA GLY A 158 -12.30 -14.25 6.23
C GLY A 158 -11.36 -13.79 7.35
N ASP A 159 -10.08 -14.13 7.24
CA ASP A 159 -9.01 -13.77 8.18
C ASP A 159 -8.18 -12.54 7.72
N ILE A 160 -8.55 -11.94 6.59
CA ILE A 160 -7.92 -10.76 6.00
C ILE A 160 -8.66 -9.51 6.47
N LEU A 161 -7.94 -8.52 6.99
CA LEU A 161 -8.49 -7.19 7.22
C LEU A 161 -8.34 -6.37 5.94
N LYS A 162 -9.45 -6.08 5.28
CA LYS A 162 -9.49 -5.11 4.19
C LYS A 162 -9.72 -3.73 4.77
N VAL A 163 -8.91 -2.76 4.39
CA VAL A 163 -9.05 -1.37 4.81
C VAL A 163 -9.23 -0.49 3.59
N THR A 164 -10.29 0.30 3.54
CA THR A 164 -10.50 1.29 2.47
C THR A 164 -10.20 2.68 3.01
N THR A 165 -9.38 3.45 2.28
CA THR A 165 -8.97 4.80 2.69
C THR A 165 -9.27 5.84 1.62
N THR A 166 -9.74 7.01 2.04
CA THR A 166 -10.11 8.16 1.20
C THR A 166 -9.76 9.48 1.90
N HIS A 167 -10.11 10.64 1.32
CA HIS A 167 -9.95 11.97 1.94
C HIS A 167 -8.50 12.28 2.34
N LEU A 168 -7.56 11.82 1.52
CA LEU A 168 -6.14 12.04 1.73
C LEU A 168 -5.75 13.36 1.06
N LYS A 169 -4.86 14.11 1.68
CA LYS A 169 -4.17 15.20 0.98
C LYS A 169 -3.37 14.62 -0.18
N GLU A 170 -3.23 15.40 -1.25
CA GLU A 170 -2.29 15.10 -2.34
C GLU A 170 -0.93 14.67 -1.76
N GLY A 171 -0.23 13.75 -2.42
CA GLY A 171 1.06 13.23 -1.98
C GLY A 171 1.95 12.87 -3.16
N TYR A 172 2.77 11.86 -2.96
CA TYR A 172 3.61 11.28 -4.01
C TYR A 172 3.63 9.77 -3.87
N VAL A 173 3.75 9.10 -5.01
CA VAL A 173 3.92 7.64 -5.11
C VAL A 173 5.31 7.26 -4.63
N ARG A 174 6.34 7.97 -5.10
CA ARG A 174 7.72 7.85 -4.64
C ARG A 174 8.41 9.21 -4.64
N ARG A 175 9.57 9.33 -3.97
CA ARG A 175 10.34 10.58 -3.83
C ARG A 175 11.17 10.96 -5.07
N ASN A 176 10.67 10.70 -6.27
CA ASN A 176 11.28 11.10 -7.55
C ASN A 176 10.35 11.94 -8.44
N GLY A 177 9.38 12.60 -7.80
CA GLY A 177 8.46 13.54 -8.44
C GLY A 177 7.15 12.94 -8.93
N VAL A 178 6.95 11.61 -8.87
CA VAL A 178 5.68 10.98 -9.26
C VAL A 178 4.58 11.35 -8.27
N PRO A 179 3.56 12.12 -8.68
CA PRO A 179 2.52 12.60 -7.79
C PRO A 179 1.47 11.53 -7.49
N ILE A 180 0.67 11.79 -6.46
CA ILE A 180 -0.59 11.08 -6.23
C ILE A 180 -1.66 12.07 -5.74
N SER A 181 -2.86 12.01 -6.29
CA SER A 181 -3.89 13.04 -6.14
C SER A 181 -4.67 12.90 -4.84
N ASP A 182 -5.32 13.97 -4.42
CA ASP A 182 -6.27 13.93 -3.30
C ASP A 182 -7.57 13.17 -3.62
N GLN A 183 -7.83 12.84 -4.89
CA GLN A 183 -8.99 12.05 -5.35
C GLN A 183 -8.75 10.54 -5.32
N ARG A 184 -7.55 10.11 -4.89
CA ARG A 184 -7.21 8.70 -4.80
C ARG A 184 -8.00 7.96 -3.72
N THR A 185 -8.23 6.69 -3.98
CA THR A 185 -8.72 5.72 -3.01
C THR A 185 -7.74 4.55 -3.01
N PHE A 186 -7.35 4.09 -1.83
CA PHE A 186 -6.55 2.87 -1.74
C PHE A 186 -7.15 1.85 -0.78
N ASN A 187 -6.93 0.59 -1.11
CA ASN A 187 -7.35 -0.55 -0.31
C ASN A 187 -6.12 -1.30 0.17
N ASP A 188 -6.04 -1.50 1.47
CA ASP A 188 -5.06 -2.40 2.08
C ASP A 188 -5.70 -3.75 2.39
N TYR A 189 -4.90 -4.80 2.32
CA TYR A 189 -5.26 -6.14 2.77
C TYR A 189 -4.16 -6.64 3.69
N LEU A 190 -4.46 -6.71 4.98
CA LEU A 190 -3.53 -7.16 6.02
C LEU A 190 -3.77 -8.64 6.30
N MET A 191 -2.70 -9.41 6.23
CA MET A 191 -2.69 -10.86 6.44
C MET A 191 -1.59 -11.21 7.44
N ARG A 192 -1.99 -11.55 8.68
CA ARG A 192 -1.05 -12.02 9.70
C ARG A 192 -0.84 -13.51 9.53
N ARG A 193 0.43 -13.91 9.43
CA ARG A 193 0.86 -15.29 9.26
C ARG A 193 1.32 -15.90 10.58
N ASP A 194 1.13 -17.20 10.73
CA ASP A 194 1.47 -17.94 11.96
C ASP A 194 2.98 -18.02 12.23
N ASP A 195 3.83 -17.77 11.23
CA ASP A 195 5.28 -17.68 11.33
C ASP A 195 5.78 -16.29 11.78
N GLY A 196 4.87 -15.40 12.20
CA GLY A 196 5.19 -14.08 12.74
C GLY A 196 5.50 -13.02 11.68
N TYR A 197 4.97 -13.20 10.47
CA TYR A 197 5.04 -12.22 9.39
C TYR A 197 3.68 -11.54 9.19
N LEU A 198 3.70 -10.31 8.70
CA LEU A 198 2.54 -9.57 8.22
C LEU A 198 2.75 -9.27 6.74
N THR A 199 1.90 -9.84 5.90
CA THR A 199 1.81 -9.50 4.48
C THR A 199 0.80 -8.37 4.34
N TRP A 200 1.22 -7.25 3.78
CA TRP A 200 0.41 -6.07 3.57
C TRP A 200 0.33 -5.76 2.07
N VAL A 201 -0.83 -6.00 1.47
CA VAL A 201 -1.06 -5.68 0.05
C VAL A 201 -1.77 -4.34 -0.05
N THR A 202 -1.24 -3.42 -0.84
CA THR A 202 -1.85 -2.12 -1.09
C THR A 202 -2.24 -2.02 -2.56
N ILE A 203 -3.47 -1.58 -2.81
CA ILE A 203 -4.02 -1.33 -4.16
C ILE A 203 -4.51 0.11 -4.22
N ILE A 204 -3.85 0.94 -5.03
CA ILE A 204 -4.20 2.35 -5.21
C ILE A 204 -4.93 2.56 -6.53
N ASN A 205 -6.03 3.28 -6.45
CA ASN A 205 -6.73 3.84 -7.60
C ASN A 205 -6.66 5.36 -7.51
N ASP A 206 -6.11 5.99 -8.54
CA ASP A 206 -6.03 7.44 -8.65
C ASP A 206 -6.49 7.87 -10.05
N PRO A 207 -7.68 8.46 -10.18
CA PRO A 207 -8.23 8.84 -11.48
C PRO A 207 -7.47 9.98 -12.16
N VAL A 208 -6.61 10.71 -11.44
CA VAL A 208 -5.89 11.88 -11.96
C VAL A 208 -4.52 11.50 -12.50
N TYR A 209 -3.80 10.62 -11.82
CA TYR A 209 -2.38 10.34 -12.13
C TYR A 209 -2.06 8.89 -12.52
N LEU A 210 -2.95 7.94 -12.24
CA LEU A 210 -2.75 6.53 -12.59
C LEU A 210 -3.66 6.12 -13.76
N ALA A 211 -3.09 5.40 -14.71
CA ALA A 211 -3.80 4.84 -15.86
C ALA A 211 -4.44 3.47 -15.55
N GLU A 212 -3.87 2.72 -14.61
CA GLU A 212 -4.39 1.47 -14.06
C GLU A 212 -4.12 1.43 -12.54
N PRO A 213 -4.81 0.59 -11.75
CA PRO A 213 -4.54 0.47 -10.33
C PRO A 213 -3.08 0.09 -10.07
N TRP A 214 -2.41 0.78 -9.14
CA TRP A 214 -1.05 0.44 -8.74
C TRP A 214 -1.08 -0.49 -7.54
N ILE A 215 -0.38 -1.62 -7.63
CA ILE A 215 -0.47 -2.73 -6.67
C ILE A 215 0.92 -3.09 -6.22
N TRP A 216 1.09 -3.26 -4.91
CA TRP A 216 2.29 -3.89 -4.36
C TRP A 216 2.00 -4.63 -3.07
N THR A 217 2.99 -5.41 -2.65
CA THR A 217 3.01 -6.10 -1.36
C THR A 217 4.22 -5.63 -0.57
N THR A 218 4.04 -5.45 0.72
CA THR A 218 5.13 -5.22 1.68
C THR A 218 5.07 -6.30 2.75
N GLU A 219 6.22 -6.85 3.12
CA GLU A 219 6.33 -7.81 4.21
C GLU A 219 6.94 -7.17 5.46
N PHE A 220 6.38 -7.52 6.62
CA PHE A 220 6.92 -7.15 7.91
C PHE A 220 7.16 -8.38 8.78
N LYS A 221 8.12 -8.27 9.70
CA LYS A 221 8.38 -9.24 10.76
C LYS A 221 7.99 -8.67 12.10
N LEU A 222 7.26 -9.46 12.90
CA LEU A 222 6.93 -9.09 14.27
C LEU A 222 8.21 -9.04 15.13
N ASP A 223 8.43 -7.92 15.80
CA ASP A 223 9.38 -7.79 16.89
C ASP A 223 8.63 -7.67 18.22
N PRO A 224 8.72 -8.68 19.10
CA PRO A 224 8.00 -8.67 20.37
C PRO A 224 8.57 -7.70 21.42
N TYR A 225 9.75 -7.14 21.18
CA TYR A 225 10.42 -6.20 22.09
C TYR A 225 10.51 -4.78 21.52
N GLY A 226 10.16 -4.62 20.25
CA GLY A 226 10.20 -3.36 19.54
C GLY A 226 9.09 -2.41 19.99
N ARG A 227 9.34 -1.14 19.72
CA ARG A 227 8.38 -0.05 19.85
C ARG A 227 8.76 1.02 18.83
N VAL A 228 7.78 1.75 18.33
CA VAL A 228 8.05 2.97 17.56
C VAL A 228 8.61 4.02 18.51
N ASP A 229 9.84 4.45 18.25
CA ASP A 229 10.47 5.54 18.99
C ASP A 229 9.89 6.90 18.53
N ALA A 230 9.91 7.87 19.44
CA ALA A 230 9.55 9.24 19.07
C ALA A 230 10.64 9.81 18.15
N ALA A 231 10.30 10.09 16.88
CA ALA A 231 11.15 10.85 15.98
C ALA A 231 10.50 12.20 15.65
N PRO A 232 10.52 13.17 16.59
CA PRO A 232 9.92 14.48 16.33
C PRO A 232 10.59 15.14 15.14
N CYS A 233 9.81 15.51 14.14
CA CYS A 233 10.35 16.23 13.00
C CYS A 233 10.77 17.64 13.42
N VAL A 234 12.04 17.96 13.20
CA VAL A 234 12.59 19.31 13.41
C VAL A 234 12.74 19.97 12.05
N VAL A 235 12.15 21.16 11.92
CA VAL A 235 12.38 21.99 10.75
C VAL A 235 13.78 22.61 10.88
N SER A 236 14.67 22.27 9.95
CA SER A 236 15.97 22.94 9.78
C SER A 236 16.17 23.30 8.31
N GLU A 237 17.16 24.13 8.02
CA GLU A 237 17.57 24.42 6.63
C GLU A 237 18.78 23.53 6.32
N GLU A 238 18.61 22.47 5.53
CA GLU A 238 19.73 21.63 5.07
C GLU A 238 20.46 22.21 3.86
N GLU A 239 19.72 22.87 2.98
CA GLU A 239 20.29 23.56 1.82
C GLU A 239 20.12 25.07 2.05
N THR A 240 21.25 25.81 1.99
CA THR A 240 21.17 27.25 1.74
C THR A 240 20.43 27.41 0.42
N ARG A 241 19.31 28.16 0.44
CA ARG A 241 18.60 28.63 -0.74
C ARG A 241 19.60 29.27 -1.73
N ALA A 242 20.24 28.51 -2.61
CA ALA A 242 21.45 28.95 -3.31
C ALA A 242 21.40 28.62 -4.80
N GLY A 243 20.86 29.59 -5.55
CA GLY A 243 20.94 29.62 -7.02
C GLY A 243 19.80 30.42 -7.67
N GLY A 244 19.62 31.70 -7.29
CA GLY A 244 18.44 32.50 -7.70
C GLY A 244 17.16 32.08 -6.95
N GLU A 245 17.05 30.77 -6.77
CA GLU A 245 16.61 29.87 -5.70
C GLU A 245 16.86 30.33 -4.24
N GLY A 246 17.33 31.57 -4.03
CA GLY A 246 17.61 32.23 -2.74
C GLY A 246 16.43 32.92 -2.07
N GLN A 247 15.33 33.03 -2.80
CA GLN A 247 14.22 33.89 -2.44
C GLN A 247 13.16 33.11 -1.66
N TYR A 248 12.68 33.71 -0.58
CA TYR A 248 11.49 33.23 0.11
C TYR A 248 10.33 33.10 -0.90
N GLY A 249 9.69 31.93 -0.93
CA GLY A 249 8.58 31.63 -1.85
C GLY A 249 8.99 31.06 -3.21
N PHE A 250 10.28 30.87 -3.49
CA PHE A 250 10.69 30.06 -4.64
C PHE A 250 10.43 28.57 -4.38
N VAL A 251 9.74 27.91 -5.31
CA VAL A 251 9.50 26.47 -5.29
C VAL A 251 10.38 25.84 -6.38
N PRO A 252 11.36 24.99 -6.03
CA PRO A 252 12.21 24.34 -7.02
C PRO A 252 11.42 23.55 -8.05
N HIS A 253 11.77 23.75 -9.32
CA HIS A 253 11.15 23.12 -10.47
C HIS A 253 12.02 23.27 -11.71
N PHE A 254 11.83 22.37 -12.68
CA PHE A 254 12.28 22.55 -14.05
C PHE A 254 11.10 22.96 -14.93
N LEU A 255 11.35 23.79 -15.95
CA LEU A 255 10.36 24.01 -17.00
C LEU A 255 10.18 22.71 -17.83
N PRO A 256 9.03 22.52 -18.49
CA PRO A 256 8.79 21.34 -19.34
C PRO A 256 9.91 21.13 -20.35
N GLY A 257 10.50 19.93 -20.35
CA GLY A 257 11.61 19.54 -21.22
C GLY A 257 12.99 20.11 -20.86
N GLN A 258 13.11 20.81 -19.73
CA GLN A 258 14.38 21.42 -19.28
C GLN A 258 15.06 20.70 -18.12
N ASN A 259 14.49 19.60 -17.62
CA ASN A 259 15.13 18.79 -16.58
C ASN A 259 16.27 17.96 -17.20
N PRO A 260 17.54 18.24 -16.88
CA PRO A 260 18.68 17.57 -17.51
C PRO A 260 18.93 16.16 -16.95
N TYR A 261 18.34 15.82 -15.79
CA TYR A 261 18.64 14.61 -15.02
C TYR A 261 17.71 13.44 -15.34
N ILE A 262 16.66 13.67 -16.12
CA ILE A 262 15.57 12.72 -16.30
C ILE A 262 15.95 11.46 -17.11
N ASP A 263 17.09 11.48 -17.78
CA ASP A 263 17.62 10.37 -18.58
C ASP A 263 18.75 9.60 -17.85
N GLU A 264 19.26 10.12 -16.73
CA GLU A 264 20.46 9.59 -16.06
C GLU A 264 20.26 8.14 -15.65
N PHE A 265 19.13 7.82 -15.02
CA PHE A 265 18.81 6.45 -14.62
C PHE A 265 18.84 5.47 -15.80
N ALA A 266 18.28 5.87 -16.96
CA ALA A 266 18.28 5.02 -18.15
C ALA A 266 19.71 4.83 -18.69
N ILE A 267 20.51 5.89 -18.72
CA ILE A 267 21.90 5.87 -19.20
C ILE A 267 22.79 5.00 -18.30
N GLU A 268 22.72 5.19 -16.99
CA GLU A 268 23.53 4.47 -16.01
C GLU A 268 23.26 2.97 -16.01
N ASN A 269 22.01 2.57 -16.26
CA ASN A 269 21.58 1.18 -16.28
C ASN A 269 21.57 0.56 -17.69
N GLY A 270 21.93 1.31 -18.73
CA GLY A 270 21.89 0.84 -20.12
C GLY A 270 20.49 0.44 -20.59
N LEU A 271 19.46 1.13 -20.08
CA LEU A 271 18.06 0.90 -20.41
C LEU A 271 17.61 1.83 -21.55
N PRO A 272 16.67 1.43 -22.40
CA PRO A 272 15.99 2.36 -23.29
C PRO A 272 15.28 3.46 -22.49
N ILE A 273 15.37 4.71 -22.93
CA ILE A 273 14.74 5.85 -22.25
C ILE A 273 13.24 5.63 -22.12
N GLU A 274 12.60 5.12 -23.17
CA GLU A 274 11.16 4.86 -23.18
C GLU A 274 10.74 3.83 -22.12
N ALA A 275 11.62 2.90 -21.76
CA ALA A 275 11.33 1.86 -20.78
C ALA A 275 11.25 2.39 -19.35
N THR A 276 11.92 3.51 -19.05
CA THR A 276 11.95 4.10 -17.69
C THR A 276 10.83 5.12 -17.48
N ARG A 277 9.99 5.41 -18.50
CA ARG A 277 8.92 6.43 -18.42
C ARG A 277 7.63 5.95 -17.75
N GLY A 278 7.60 4.72 -17.26
CA GLY A 278 6.41 4.15 -16.64
C GLY A 278 5.25 3.98 -17.61
N GLY A 279 4.08 3.77 -17.05
CA GLY A 279 2.84 3.49 -17.76
C GLY A 279 2.42 2.03 -17.66
N PRO A 280 1.15 1.70 -17.98
CA PRO A 280 0.60 0.37 -17.78
C PRO A 280 1.37 -0.77 -18.45
N GLU A 281 2.03 -0.49 -19.55
CA GLU A 281 2.81 -1.49 -20.26
C GLU A 281 4.08 -1.89 -19.50
N THR A 282 4.72 -0.97 -18.78
CA THR A 282 5.97 -1.24 -18.07
C THR A 282 5.76 -2.03 -16.77
N THR A 283 4.51 -2.15 -16.29
CA THR A 283 4.17 -2.95 -15.11
C THR A 283 4.04 -4.43 -15.41
N ARG A 284 4.05 -4.82 -16.69
CA ARG A 284 3.76 -6.18 -17.13
C ARG A 284 5.03 -6.95 -17.48
N PRO A 285 5.14 -8.24 -17.12
CA PRO A 285 6.35 -9.02 -17.37
C PRO A 285 6.73 -9.16 -18.86
N ASP A 286 5.75 -9.14 -19.76
CA ASP A 286 5.95 -9.25 -21.22
C ASP A 286 6.58 -8.00 -21.84
N TYR A 287 6.60 -6.87 -21.13
CA TYR A 287 7.31 -5.65 -21.56
C TYR A 287 8.80 -5.88 -21.83
N ARG A 288 9.40 -6.87 -21.14
CA ARG A 288 10.79 -7.28 -21.34
C ARG A 288 11.06 -7.69 -22.80
N GLU A 289 10.09 -8.27 -23.50
CA GLU A 289 10.25 -8.63 -24.92
C GLU A 289 10.24 -7.40 -25.82
N LYS A 290 9.38 -6.41 -25.53
CA LYS A 290 9.38 -5.11 -26.22
C LYS A 290 10.72 -4.40 -26.03
N MET A 291 11.23 -4.38 -24.80
CA MET A 291 12.49 -3.73 -24.42
C MET A 291 13.70 -4.27 -25.19
N LYS A 292 13.77 -5.58 -25.48
CA LYS A 292 14.86 -6.19 -26.27
C LYS A 292 14.99 -5.63 -27.69
N THR A 293 13.93 -5.05 -28.22
CA THR A 293 13.92 -4.46 -29.58
C THR A 293 14.34 -2.98 -29.60
N MET A 294 14.46 -2.36 -28.43
CA MET A 294 14.79 -0.95 -28.27
C MET A 294 16.30 -0.74 -28.14
N LYS A 295 16.74 0.49 -28.41
CA LYS A 295 18.15 0.87 -28.25
C LYS A 295 18.38 1.32 -26.80
N PRO A 296 19.43 0.81 -26.13
CA PRO A 296 19.89 1.36 -24.85
C PRO A 296 20.18 2.85 -24.94
N ALA A 297 19.89 3.58 -23.86
CA ALA A 297 20.33 4.96 -23.70
C ALA A 297 21.86 5.02 -23.64
N VAL A 298 22.43 6.10 -24.18
CA VAL A 298 23.87 6.39 -24.11
C VAL A 298 24.03 7.86 -23.71
N ALA A 299 25.08 8.13 -22.93
CA ALA A 299 25.48 9.50 -22.65
C ALA A 299 25.73 10.25 -23.97
N LYS A 300 25.27 11.51 -24.03
CA LYS A 300 25.51 12.39 -25.18
C LYS A 300 26.96 12.88 -25.23
#